data_AF-A0A0Q7PGY0-F1
#
_entry.id   AF-A0A0Q7PGY0-F1
#
_cell.length_a   1.000
_cell.length_b   1.000
_cell.length_c   1.000
_cell.angle_alpha   90.00
_cell.angle_beta   90.00
_cell.angle_gamma   90.00
#
_symmetry.space_group_name_H-M   'P 1'
#
loop_
_entity.id
_entity.type
_entity.pdbx_description
1 polymer ?
#
loop_
_entity_poly.entity_id
_entity_poly.type
_entity_poly.pdbx_seq_one_letter_code
_entity_poly.pdbx_strand_id
1 'polypeptide(L)'
;MQQRIHYVSSAEGVNLAWSAHGRGPPLVRAATWLTHLQYDHDSPVWAHWLQFLGDHFRCVRYDERGCGMSEREVAAVALPEWLDDLERVVDAAQIDRPFTLLGISQGAATSIAYAIGHPERVSHLVLYGGYAVGGNKRENPDSRALFQAVMEVTRLGWGRDNPAFLQLFASRFLPEGTPEQLAWLNALCRRTATPEVAARLLQARGDVDVRALLAQVRVPTLVLHATRDQIAPVSQGRLLAAEIPGAQFVALDSCNHVLLAHEPAWQHFQQAVLAFTGQPAAAAQLRVEGELTTRERRALQLLREGMSNARIAGELGIAEKTVRNHLSNLYRKLGVRSRAEAIVRGRRQEAD
;
A
#
# COMPACT_ATOMS: atom_id res chain seq x y z
N MET A 1 10.93 13.54 -0.64
CA MET A 1 10.75 14.34 0.59
C MET A 1 11.62 13.70 1.66
N GLN A 2 12.29 14.43 2.54
CA GLN A 2 13.11 13.80 3.59
C GLN A 2 12.18 13.26 4.68
N GLN A 3 12.05 11.93 4.78
CA GLN A 3 11.22 11.26 5.78
C GLN A 3 11.86 11.35 7.17
N ARG A 4 11.05 11.70 8.18
CA ARG A 4 11.44 11.61 9.59
C ARG A 4 10.98 10.27 10.16
N ILE A 5 11.90 9.58 10.83
CA ILE A 5 11.64 8.30 11.49
C ILE A 5 11.64 8.55 12.98
N HIS A 6 10.58 8.08 13.62
CA HIS A 6 10.34 8.15 15.05
C HIS A 6 10.35 6.73 15.61
N TYR A 7 10.58 6.61 16.92
CA TYR A 7 10.56 5.33 17.61
C TYR A 7 9.59 5.37 18.79
N VAL A 8 8.93 4.25 19.04
CA VAL A 8 8.11 3.99 20.23
C VAL A 8 8.33 2.56 20.69
N SER A 9 8.29 2.31 22.00
CA SER A 9 8.45 0.96 22.53
C SER A 9 7.08 0.29 22.73
N SER A 10 6.99 -0.99 22.34
CA SER A 10 5.86 -1.88 22.66
C SER A 10 5.72 -2.11 24.17
N ALA A 11 4.66 -2.78 24.62
CA ALA A 11 4.51 -3.20 26.01
C ALA A 11 5.67 -4.07 26.50
N GLU A 12 6.26 -4.86 25.61
CA GLU A 12 7.37 -5.77 25.88
C GLU A 12 8.74 -5.11 25.67
N GLY A 13 8.78 -3.81 25.35
CA GLY A 13 10.01 -3.06 25.15
C GLY A 13 10.60 -3.14 23.73
N VAL A 14 9.90 -3.75 22.77
CA VAL A 14 10.35 -3.83 21.37
C VAL A 14 10.31 -2.43 20.76
N ASN A 15 11.42 -1.97 20.18
CA ASN A 15 11.47 -0.66 19.55
C ASN A 15 10.85 -0.67 18.14
N LEU A 16 9.77 0.09 17.96
CA LEU A 16 9.03 0.19 16.70
C LEU A 16 9.38 1.51 15.99
N ALA A 17 9.90 1.40 14.77
CA ALA A 17 10.12 2.55 13.91
C ALA A 17 8.83 2.92 13.18
N TRP A 18 8.45 4.20 13.25
CA TRP A 18 7.28 4.72 12.54
C TRP A 18 7.56 6.06 11.87
N SER A 19 6.70 6.43 10.93
CA SER A 19 6.76 7.73 10.27
C SER A 19 5.37 8.19 9.85
N ALA A 20 5.24 9.50 9.70
CA ALA A 20 4.06 10.11 9.10
C ALA A 20 4.46 10.95 7.89
N HIS A 21 3.66 10.88 6.83
CA HIS A 21 3.81 11.73 5.65
C HIS A 21 2.47 12.16 5.08
N GLY A 22 2.50 13.16 4.20
CA GLY A 22 1.29 13.72 3.61
C GLY A 22 0.55 14.71 4.50
N ARG A 23 -0.60 15.17 4.01
CA ARG A 23 -1.51 16.12 4.68
C ARG A 23 -2.93 15.72 4.34
N GLY A 24 -3.84 15.80 5.30
CA GLY A 24 -5.24 15.42 5.13
C GLY A 24 -5.83 14.82 6.41
N PRO A 25 -6.99 14.16 6.32
CA PRO A 25 -7.49 13.33 7.41
C PRO A 25 -6.48 12.23 7.76
N PRO A 26 -6.42 11.79 9.03
CA PRO A 26 -5.49 10.77 9.48
C PRO A 26 -5.85 9.42 8.86
N LEU A 27 -4.84 8.73 8.35
CA LEU A 27 -4.90 7.35 7.94
C LEU A 27 -3.76 6.60 8.61
N VAL A 28 -4.05 5.48 9.24
CA VAL A 28 -3.05 4.58 9.82
C VAL A 28 -3.01 3.33 8.97
N ARG A 29 -1.84 2.98 8.46
CA ARG A 29 -1.60 1.72 7.76
C ARG A 29 -1.01 0.72 8.76
N ALA A 30 -1.78 -0.32 9.08
CA ALA A 30 -1.27 -1.43 9.86
C ALA A 30 -0.08 -2.09 9.15
N ALA A 31 0.87 -2.61 9.93
CA ALA A 31 1.97 -3.38 9.40
C ALA A 31 1.47 -4.55 8.54
N THR A 32 2.24 -4.88 7.50
CA THR A 32 1.93 -5.97 6.59
C THR A 32 3.19 -6.80 6.32
N TRP A 33 3.10 -7.85 5.50
CA TRP A 33 4.23 -8.69 5.17
C TRP A 33 5.40 -7.87 4.65
N LEU A 34 6.41 -7.78 5.50
CA LEU A 34 7.64 -7.01 5.33
C LEU A 34 7.40 -5.52 5.05
N THR A 35 8.09 -4.71 5.83
CA THR A 35 8.03 -3.25 5.75
C THR A 35 9.44 -2.71 5.89
N HIS A 36 9.72 -1.62 5.21
CA HIS A 36 10.96 -0.90 5.45
C HIS A 36 10.79 0.60 5.18
N LEU A 37 10.70 1.39 6.25
CA LEU A 37 10.39 2.82 6.19
C LEU A 37 11.25 3.59 5.19
N GLN A 38 12.57 3.39 5.20
CA GLN A 38 13.48 4.05 4.26
C GLN A 38 13.46 3.43 2.86
N TYR A 39 13.50 2.11 2.75
CA TYR A 39 13.66 1.43 1.46
C TYR A 39 12.41 1.49 0.58
N ASP A 40 11.23 1.63 1.20
CA ASP A 40 9.96 1.73 0.49
C ASP A 40 9.78 3.05 -0.28
N HIS A 41 10.49 4.12 0.10
CA HIS A 41 10.28 5.45 -0.47
C HIS A 41 10.58 5.49 -1.98
N ASP A 42 11.65 4.81 -2.41
CA ASP A 42 12.07 4.74 -3.81
C ASP A 42 11.70 3.39 -4.46
N SER A 43 10.73 2.69 -3.87
CA SER A 43 10.31 1.36 -4.32
C SER A 43 9.55 1.44 -5.66
N PRO A 44 9.94 0.65 -6.68
CA PRO A 44 9.17 0.50 -7.91
C PRO A 44 7.84 -0.27 -7.69
N VAL A 45 7.59 -0.73 -6.46
CA VAL A 45 6.37 -1.46 -6.03
C VAL A 45 5.49 -0.62 -5.09
N TRP A 46 6.08 0.18 -4.21
CA TRP A 46 5.32 0.92 -3.18
C TRP A 46 5.32 2.44 -3.32
N ALA A 47 6.20 3.04 -4.12
CA ALA A 47 6.29 4.51 -4.20
C ALA A 47 4.96 5.16 -4.61
N HIS A 48 4.22 4.56 -5.57
CA HIS A 48 2.92 5.07 -5.99
C HIS A 48 1.82 4.89 -4.92
N TRP A 49 1.89 3.84 -4.10
CA TRP A 49 1.03 3.69 -2.94
C TRP A 49 1.29 4.77 -1.90
N LEU A 50 2.56 4.99 -1.56
CA LEU A 50 2.95 6.02 -0.59
C LEU A 50 2.58 7.42 -1.08
N GLN A 51 2.76 7.69 -2.37
CA GLN A 51 2.34 8.93 -3.00
C GLN A 51 0.82 9.12 -2.88
N PHE A 52 0.01 8.15 -3.32
CA PHE A 52 -1.45 8.22 -3.21
C PHE A 52 -1.91 8.46 -1.76
N LEU A 53 -1.37 7.69 -0.80
CA LEU A 53 -1.74 7.87 0.60
C LEU A 53 -1.34 9.25 1.13
N GLY A 54 -0.17 9.76 0.76
CA GLY A 54 0.30 11.09 1.18
C GLY A 54 -0.43 12.26 0.49
N ASP A 55 -0.92 12.03 -0.72
CA ASP A 55 -1.66 13.02 -1.52
C ASP A 55 -3.05 13.30 -0.94
N HIS A 56 -3.67 12.27 -0.33
CA HIS A 56 -5.04 12.36 0.17
C HIS A 56 -5.16 12.29 1.70
N PHE A 57 -4.16 11.76 2.42
CA PHE A 57 -4.21 11.54 3.86
C PHE A 57 -2.94 12.06 4.56
N ARG A 58 -3.04 12.29 5.87
CA ARG A 58 -1.88 12.22 6.77
C ARG A 58 -1.66 10.75 7.09
N CYS A 59 -0.81 10.09 6.31
CA CYS A 59 -0.55 8.67 6.41
C CYS A 59 0.49 8.39 7.50
N VAL A 60 0.10 7.61 8.51
CA VAL A 60 0.98 7.03 9.53
C VAL A 60 1.24 5.57 9.16
N ARG A 61 2.52 5.19 9.14
CA ARG A 61 2.96 3.81 8.87
C ARG A 61 4.16 3.48 9.74
N TYR A 62 4.38 2.20 9.98
CA TYR A 62 5.45 1.71 10.81
C TYR A 62 6.04 0.43 10.23
N ASP A 63 7.27 0.14 10.62
CA ASP A 63 7.86 -1.15 10.31
C ASP A 63 7.39 -2.17 11.34
N GLU A 64 6.93 -3.34 10.88
CA GLU A 64 6.56 -4.46 11.73
C GLU A 64 7.69 -4.82 12.69
N ARG A 65 7.36 -5.27 13.91
CA ARG A 65 8.35 -5.91 14.78
C ARG A 65 9.08 -7.03 14.03
N GLY A 66 10.40 -7.08 14.13
CA GLY A 66 11.24 -8.00 13.37
C GLY A 66 11.61 -7.54 11.95
N CYS A 67 11.15 -6.36 11.50
CA CYS A 67 11.34 -5.87 10.15
C CYS A 67 11.96 -4.47 10.10
N GLY A 68 12.68 -4.21 9.01
CA GLY A 68 13.09 -2.88 8.58
C GLY A 68 13.89 -2.12 9.62
N MET A 69 13.39 -0.93 9.96
CA MET A 69 13.97 -0.02 10.93
C MET A 69 13.51 -0.29 12.37
N SER A 70 12.50 -1.14 12.57
CA SER A 70 12.11 -1.62 13.90
C SER A 70 13.12 -2.62 14.42
N GLU A 71 13.03 -2.95 15.70
CA GLU A 71 13.85 -3.98 16.33
C GLU A 71 13.70 -5.31 15.59
N ARG A 72 14.82 -5.83 15.10
CA ARG A 72 14.84 -6.97 14.16
C ARG A 72 14.82 -8.32 14.85
N GLU A 73 15.32 -8.41 16.08
CA GLU A 73 15.31 -9.64 16.86
C GLU A 73 14.24 -9.54 17.93
N VAL A 74 13.18 -10.33 17.79
CA VAL A 74 11.99 -10.27 18.66
C VAL A 74 11.66 -11.65 19.19
N ALA A 75 11.10 -11.72 20.40
CA ALA A 75 10.75 -13.00 21.03
C ALA A 75 9.44 -13.59 20.46
N ALA A 76 8.42 -12.75 20.34
CA ALA A 76 7.07 -13.14 19.95
C ALA A 76 6.54 -12.31 18.77
N VAL A 77 5.77 -13.00 17.92
CA VAL A 77 5.10 -12.45 16.74
C VAL A 77 3.77 -13.17 16.59
N ALA A 78 2.67 -12.55 17.01
CA ALA A 78 1.32 -13.00 16.76
C ALA A 78 0.34 -11.80 16.80
N LEU A 79 -0.95 -12.07 16.70
CA LEU A 79 -1.99 -11.04 16.69
C LEU A 79 -1.99 -10.11 17.92
N PRO A 80 -1.83 -10.60 19.17
CA PRO A 80 -1.74 -9.73 20.34
C PRO A 80 -0.58 -8.75 20.26
N GLU A 81 0.59 -9.21 19.83
CA GLU A 81 1.79 -8.40 19.65
C GLU A 81 1.62 -7.35 18.55
N TRP A 82 1.04 -7.73 17.41
CA TRP A 82 0.74 -6.80 16.33
C TRP A 82 -0.29 -5.74 16.72
N LEU A 83 -1.26 -6.12 17.57
CA LEU A 83 -2.27 -5.20 18.09
C LEU A 83 -1.67 -4.19 19.06
N ASP A 84 -0.83 -4.62 20.01
CA ASP A 84 -0.10 -3.72 20.89
C ASP A 84 0.82 -2.78 20.09
N ASP A 85 1.55 -3.29 19.09
CA ASP A 85 2.38 -2.45 18.23
C ASP A 85 1.58 -1.34 17.54
N LEU A 86 0.41 -1.69 17.01
CA LEU A 86 -0.49 -0.72 16.38
C LEU A 86 -0.97 0.33 17.39
N GLU A 87 -1.40 -0.10 18.58
CA GLU A 87 -1.81 0.77 19.69
C GLU A 87 -0.71 1.82 19.99
N ARG A 88 0.53 1.36 20.19
CA ARG A 88 1.66 2.24 20.53
C ARG A 88 1.98 3.24 19.43
N VAL A 89 1.92 2.81 18.17
CA VAL A 89 2.18 3.70 17.03
C VAL A 89 1.08 4.73 16.87
N VAL A 90 -0.19 4.34 17.04
CA VAL A 90 -1.33 5.26 16.97
C VAL A 90 -1.22 6.33 18.08
N ASP A 91 -0.89 5.92 19.30
CA ASP A 91 -0.74 6.85 20.43
C ASP A 91 0.47 7.77 20.26
N ALA A 92 1.62 7.23 19.83
CA ALA A 92 2.80 8.03 19.53
C ALA A 92 2.59 9.03 18.39
N ALA A 93 1.71 8.71 17.43
CA ALA A 93 1.35 9.61 16.33
C ALA A 93 0.42 10.75 16.77
N GLN A 94 -0.10 10.71 18.01
CA GLN A 94 -0.96 11.72 18.63
C GLN A 94 -2.15 12.09 17.73
N ILE A 95 -2.88 11.07 17.28
CA ILE A 95 -4.08 11.25 16.46
C ILE A 95 -5.26 11.55 17.39
N ASP A 96 -5.75 12.79 17.32
CA ASP A 96 -6.75 13.39 18.21
C ASP A 96 -8.20 13.25 17.74
N ARG A 97 -8.41 12.58 16.60
CA ARG A 97 -9.72 12.41 15.96
C ARG A 97 -9.82 11.04 15.29
N PRO A 98 -11.04 10.54 15.01
CA PRO A 98 -11.21 9.26 14.34
C PRO A 98 -10.48 9.20 12.99
N PHE A 99 -9.84 8.07 12.70
CA PHE A 99 -8.96 7.89 11.53
C PHE A 99 -9.36 6.70 10.65
N THR A 100 -8.96 6.75 9.38
CA THR A 100 -9.09 5.59 8.49
C THR A 100 -8.02 4.57 8.83
N LEU A 101 -8.41 3.33 9.12
CA LEU A 101 -7.48 2.23 9.36
C LEU A 101 -7.38 1.35 8.10
N LEU A 102 -6.17 1.28 7.53
CA LEU A 102 -5.86 0.48 6.35
C LEU A 102 -5.13 -0.80 6.75
N GLY A 103 -5.78 -1.95 6.59
CA GLY A 103 -5.18 -3.27 6.74
C GLY A 103 -4.88 -3.90 5.38
N ILE A 104 -3.61 -4.22 5.11
CA ILE A 104 -3.18 -4.91 3.88
C ILE A 104 -2.73 -6.32 4.23
N SER A 105 -3.21 -7.33 3.49
CA SER A 105 -2.82 -8.73 3.68
C SER A 105 -3.07 -9.17 5.13
N GLN A 106 -2.06 -9.70 5.84
CA GLN A 106 -2.16 -10.03 7.26
C GLN A 106 -2.62 -8.84 8.12
N GLY A 107 -2.23 -7.61 7.77
CA GLY A 107 -2.63 -6.40 8.50
C GLY A 107 -4.15 -6.25 8.62
N ALA A 108 -4.95 -6.93 7.78
CA ALA A 108 -6.40 -7.00 7.95
C ALA A 108 -6.81 -7.60 9.30
N ALA A 109 -6.15 -8.66 9.76
CA ALA A 109 -6.47 -9.30 11.04
C ALA A 109 -6.24 -8.35 12.23
N THR A 110 -5.09 -7.65 12.22
CA THR A 110 -4.76 -6.63 13.23
C THR A 110 -5.75 -5.47 13.17
N SER A 111 -6.08 -4.98 11.97
CA SER A 111 -7.03 -3.88 11.81
C SER A 111 -8.45 -4.23 12.26
N ILE A 112 -8.90 -5.47 12.04
CA ILE A 112 -10.19 -5.96 12.52
C ILE A 112 -10.20 -5.97 14.05
N ALA A 113 -9.17 -6.54 14.68
CA ALA A 113 -9.08 -6.59 16.14
C ALA A 113 -9.05 -5.17 16.75
N TYR A 114 -8.26 -4.27 16.17
CA TYR A 114 -8.19 -2.88 16.61
C TYR A 114 -9.54 -2.14 16.47
N ALA A 115 -10.22 -2.29 15.33
CA ALA A 115 -11.50 -1.64 15.09
C ALA A 115 -12.64 -2.14 16.02
N ILE A 116 -12.52 -3.36 16.55
CA ILE A 116 -13.44 -3.90 17.57
C ILE A 116 -13.15 -3.30 18.94
N GLY A 117 -11.86 -3.17 19.30
CA GLY A 117 -11.44 -2.59 20.59
C GLY A 117 -11.63 -1.07 20.68
N HIS A 118 -11.53 -0.38 19.54
CA HIS A 118 -11.54 1.08 19.46
C HIS A 118 -12.47 1.62 18.35
N PRO A 119 -13.77 1.24 18.33
CA PRO A 119 -14.70 1.65 17.29
C PRO A 119 -14.87 3.18 17.22
N GLU A 120 -14.67 3.88 18.33
CA GLU A 120 -14.71 5.34 18.40
C GLU A 120 -13.48 6.02 17.77
N ARG A 121 -12.34 5.32 17.66
CA ARG A 121 -11.12 5.85 17.04
C ARG A 121 -11.05 5.58 15.54
N VAL A 122 -11.81 4.61 15.02
CA VAL A 122 -11.75 4.22 13.60
C VAL A 122 -12.96 4.78 12.86
N SER A 123 -12.73 5.74 11.97
CA SER A 123 -13.80 6.31 11.14
C SER A 123 -14.20 5.39 9.98
N HIS A 124 -13.21 4.70 9.40
CA HIS A 124 -13.36 3.80 8.26
C HIS A 124 -12.34 2.67 8.36
N LEU A 125 -12.78 1.44 8.13
CA LEU A 125 -11.90 0.27 8.01
C LEU A 125 -11.75 -0.10 6.53
N VAL A 126 -10.53 -0.02 5.99
CA VAL A 126 -10.22 -0.41 4.62
C VAL A 126 -9.33 -1.64 4.65
N LEU A 127 -9.81 -2.75 4.08
CA LEU A 127 -9.11 -4.02 4.00
C LEU A 127 -8.75 -4.33 2.55
N TYR A 128 -7.47 -4.47 2.24
CA TYR A 128 -6.99 -4.80 0.89
C TYR A 128 -6.19 -6.09 0.87
N GLY A 129 -6.58 -7.04 0.00
CA GLY A 129 -5.88 -8.34 -0.11
C GLY A 129 -5.86 -9.13 1.19
N GLY A 130 -6.75 -8.82 2.12
CA GLY A 130 -6.78 -9.36 3.48
C GLY A 130 -7.42 -10.74 3.56
N TYR A 131 -7.21 -11.43 4.68
CA TYR A 131 -7.83 -12.73 4.93
C TYR A 131 -8.31 -12.89 6.37
N ALA A 132 -9.38 -13.66 6.55
CA ALA A 132 -9.88 -14.02 7.87
C ALA A 132 -9.13 -15.22 8.46
N VAL A 133 -8.68 -16.14 7.59
CA VAL A 133 -8.06 -17.41 7.98
C VAL A 133 -6.72 -17.59 7.27
N GLY A 134 -5.67 -17.70 8.08
CA GLY A 134 -4.30 -17.96 7.66
C GLY A 134 -4.13 -19.34 7.02
N GLY A 135 -3.06 -19.51 6.26
CA GLY A 135 -2.80 -20.70 5.45
C GLY A 135 -2.83 -22.03 6.21
N ASN A 136 -2.40 -22.06 7.48
CA ASN A 136 -2.38 -23.27 8.32
C ASN A 136 -3.77 -23.64 8.84
N LYS A 137 -4.67 -22.65 8.93
CA LYS A 137 -6.01 -22.79 9.48
C LYS A 137 -7.10 -22.92 8.41
N ARG A 138 -6.74 -22.79 7.11
CA ARG A 138 -7.67 -22.99 6.00
C ARG A 138 -8.29 -24.36 6.07
N GLU A 139 -9.57 -24.50 5.76
CA GLU A 139 -10.28 -25.78 5.82
C GLU A 139 -9.81 -26.74 4.71
N ASN A 140 -9.65 -26.22 3.48
CA ASN A 140 -9.20 -27.00 2.33
C ASN A 140 -7.78 -27.59 2.55
N PRO A 141 -7.63 -28.94 2.57
CA PRO A 141 -6.35 -29.61 2.77
C PRO A 141 -5.28 -29.28 1.75
N ASP A 142 -5.63 -29.17 0.47
CA ASP A 142 -4.68 -28.86 -0.60
C ASP A 142 -4.15 -27.43 -0.47
N SER A 143 -5.02 -26.49 -0.09
CA SER A 143 -4.62 -25.10 0.16
C SER A 143 -3.62 -25.00 1.33
N ARG A 144 -3.87 -25.78 2.39
CA ARG A 144 -3.01 -25.86 3.56
C ARG A 144 -1.67 -26.53 3.24
N ALA A 145 -1.68 -27.64 2.50
CA ALA A 145 -0.48 -28.33 2.06
C ALA A 145 0.39 -27.46 1.14
N LEU A 146 -0.23 -26.75 0.19
CA LEU A 146 0.48 -25.80 -0.67
C LEU A 146 1.12 -24.67 0.13
N PHE A 147 0.40 -24.10 1.10
CA PHE A 147 0.95 -23.05 1.97
C PHE A 147 2.15 -23.53 2.77
N GLN A 148 2.05 -24.72 3.37
CA GLN A 148 3.13 -25.36 4.14
C GLN A 148 4.36 -25.62 3.26
N ALA A 149 4.17 -26.12 2.04
CA ALA A 149 5.27 -26.33 1.09
C ALA A 149 5.97 -24.99 0.72
N VAL A 150 5.19 -23.94 0.42
CA VAL A 150 5.75 -22.61 0.11
C VAL A 150 6.49 -22.03 1.30
N MET A 151 5.96 -22.19 2.51
CA MET A 151 6.57 -21.74 3.75
C MET A 151 7.92 -22.43 3.99
N GLU A 152 7.98 -23.75 3.86
CA GLU A 152 9.23 -24.50 4.07
C GLU A 152 10.29 -24.15 3.01
N VAL A 153 9.89 -24.00 1.76
CA VAL A 153 10.76 -23.53 0.68
C VAL A 153 11.29 -22.12 0.98
N THR A 154 10.42 -21.24 1.48
CA THR A 154 10.80 -19.87 1.84
C THR A 154 11.75 -19.85 3.03
N ARG A 155 11.49 -20.66 4.07
CA ARG A 155 12.36 -20.82 5.24
C ARG A 155 13.76 -21.31 4.86
N LEU A 156 13.84 -22.32 3.98
CA LEU A 156 15.10 -22.88 3.52
C LEU A 156 15.85 -21.94 2.56
N GLY A 157 15.12 -21.15 1.78
CA GLY A 157 15.68 -20.21 0.79
C GLY A 157 16.01 -18.82 1.35
N TRP A 158 15.44 -18.42 2.49
CA TRP A 158 15.58 -17.06 3.01
C TRP A 158 17.03 -16.74 3.36
N GLY A 159 17.50 -15.56 2.94
CA GLY A 159 18.87 -15.11 3.20
C GLY A 159 19.96 -15.89 2.46
N ARG A 160 19.62 -16.90 1.65
CA ARG A 160 20.58 -17.62 0.81
C ARG A 160 20.70 -16.94 -0.56
N ASP A 161 21.88 -16.99 -1.16
CA ASP A 161 22.15 -16.57 -2.55
C ASP A 161 21.63 -17.60 -3.57
N ASN A 162 20.44 -18.16 -3.34
CA ASN A 162 19.74 -18.95 -4.33
C ASN A 162 18.58 -18.13 -4.90
N PRO A 163 18.73 -17.58 -6.12
CA PRO A 163 17.73 -16.72 -6.73
C PRO A 163 16.41 -17.45 -7.00
N ALA A 164 16.41 -18.77 -7.18
CA ALA A 164 15.21 -19.52 -7.57
C ALA A 164 14.10 -19.48 -6.49
N PHE A 165 14.46 -19.46 -5.20
CA PHE A 165 13.48 -19.50 -4.11
C PHE A 165 12.81 -18.16 -3.88
N LEU A 166 13.60 -17.09 -3.79
CA LEU A 166 13.06 -15.74 -3.69
C LEU A 166 12.28 -15.38 -4.96
N GLN A 167 12.71 -15.87 -6.13
CA GLN A 167 11.95 -15.72 -7.37
C GLN A 167 10.58 -16.39 -7.31
N LEU A 168 10.45 -17.61 -6.77
CA LEU A 168 9.14 -18.26 -6.58
C LEU A 168 8.23 -17.41 -5.70
N PHE A 169 8.76 -16.87 -4.59
CA PHE A 169 8.00 -16.01 -3.68
C PHE A 169 7.58 -14.70 -4.37
N ALA A 170 8.52 -13.99 -4.98
CA ALA A 170 8.29 -12.71 -5.63
C ALA A 170 7.34 -12.84 -6.82
N SER A 171 7.45 -13.90 -7.63
CA SER A 171 6.55 -14.17 -8.76
C SER A 171 5.14 -14.57 -8.33
N ARG A 172 4.91 -15.06 -7.11
CA ARG A 172 3.55 -15.23 -6.58
C ARG A 172 2.97 -13.91 -6.06
N PHE A 173 3.82 -13.04 -5.52
CA PHE A 173 3.42 -11.74 -4.98
C PHE A 173 3.10 -10.74 -6.10
N LEU A 174 3.91 -10.76 -7.16
CA LEU A 174 3.84 -9.89 -8.33
C LEU A 174 3.98 -10.71 -9.63
N PRO A 175 2.99 -11.55 -10.02
CA PRO A 175 3.09 -12.35 -11.24
C PRO A 175 3.37 -11.53 -12.51
N GLU A 176 2.87 -10.29 -12.57
CA GLU A 176 3.09 -9.36 -13.69
C GLU A 176 4.15 -8.28 -13.37
N GLY A 177 4.95 -8.49 -12.32
CA GLY A 177 6.04 -7.61 -11.95
C GLY A 177 7.18 -7.60 -12.97
N THR A 178 7.76 -6.43 -13.21
CA THR A 178 8.98 -6.30 -14.02
C THR A 178 10.17 -6.96 -13.32
N PRO A 179 11.25 -7.32 -14.05
CA PRO A 179 12.47 -7.84 -13.41
C PRO A 179 13.03 -6.91 -12.32
N GLU A 180 12.91 -5.59 -12.51
CA GLU A 180 13.30 -4.60 -11.50
C GLU A 180 12.44 -4.69 -10.23
N GLN A 181 11.12 -4.84 -10.36
CA GLN A 181 10.20 -4.97 -9.24
C GLN A 181 10.42 -6.27 -8.46
N LEU A 182 10.63 -7.38 -9.17
CA LEU A 182 10.93 -8.68 -8.56
C LEU A 182 12.30 -8.65 -7.85
N ALA A 183 13.31 -8.04 -8.46
CA ALA A 183 14.62 -7.86 -7.84
C ALA A 183 14.54 -6.96 -6.59
N TRP A 184 13.74 -5.90 -6.63
CA TRP A 184 13.49 -5.03 -5.47
C TRP A 184 12.81 -5.79 -4.33
N LEU A 185 11.78 -6.58 -4.61
CA LEU A 185 11.10 -7.40 -3.61
C LEU A 185 12.04 -8.43 -2.97
N ASN A 186 12.89 -9.07 -3.79
CA ASN A 186 13.93 -9.98 -3.30
C ASN A 186 14.94 -9.26 -2.39
N ALA A 187 15.32 -8.03 -2.74
CA ALA A 187 16.21 -7.21 -1.92
C ALA A 187 15.54 -6.75 -0.62
N LEU A 188 14.24 -6.43 -0.64
CA LEU A 188 13.46 -6.11 0.56
C LEU A 188 13.55 -7.27 1.55
N CYS A 189 13.27 -8.51 1.11
CA CYS A 189 13.33 -9.71 1.96
C CYS A 189 14.65 -9.81 2.73
N ARG A 190 15.79 -9.57 2.07
CA ARG A 190 17.12 -9.63 2.69
C ARG A 190 17.41 -8.46 3.63
N ARG A 191 16.94 -7.27 3.28
CA ARG A 191 17.22 -6.03 4.05
C ARG A 191 16.40 -5.97 5.33
N THR A 192 15.17 -6.47 5.30
CA THR A 192 14.18 -6.21 6.36
C THR A 192 14.27 -7.21 7.52
N ALA A 193 14.33 -8.52 7.25
CA ALA A 193 14.16 -9.55 8.26
C ALA A 193 15.25 -10.64 8.15
N THR A 194 15.71 -11.15 9.30
CA THR A 194 16.57 -12.34 9.34
C THR A 194 15.78 -13.58 8.92
N PRO A 195 16.43 -14.65 8.44
CA PRO A 195 15.75 -15.91 8.08
C PRO A 195 14.85 -16.45 9.19
N GLU A 196 15.33 -16.43 10.42
CA GLU A 196 14.64 -16.94 11.61
C GLU A 196 13.40 -16.11 11.92
N VAL A 197 13.49 -14.78 11.80
CA VAL A 197 12.37 -13.87 12.02
C VAL A 197 11.35 -13.98 10.89
N ALA A 198 11.79 -14.05 9.62
CA ALA A 198 10.92 -14.25 8.47
C ALA A 198 10.12 -15.57 8.57
N ALA A 199 10.76 -16.64 9.05
CA ALA A 199 10.08 -17.92 9.28
C ALA A 199 9.00 -17.81 10.36
N ARG A 200 9.29 -17.17 11.49
CA ARG A 200 8.31 -16.92 12.56
C ARG A 200 7.15 -16.05 12.08
N LEU A 201 7.45 -15.00 11.31
CA LEU A 201 6.49 -14.12 10.66
C LEU A 201 5.54 -14.88 9.73
N LEU A 202 6.05 -15.82 8.92
CA LEU A 202 5.21 -16.66 8.04
C LEU A 202 4.34 -17.63 8.84
N GLN A 203 4.91 -18.25 9.87
CA GLN A 203 4.18 -19.18 10.73
C GLN A 203 3.02 -18.47 11.43
N ALA A 204 3.28 -17.32 12.04
CA ALA A 204 2.27 -16.49 12.70
C ALA A 204 1.12 -16.12 11.75
N ARG A 205 1.45 -15.76 10.50
CA ARG A 205 0.48 -15.48 9.43
C ARG A 205 -0.35 -16.70 9.05
N GLY A 206 0.29 -17.86 8.97
CA GLY A 206 -0.37 -19.13 8.74
C GLY A 206 -1.40 -19.46 9.81
N ASP A 207 -1.13 -19.05 11.05
CA ASP A 207 -1.91 -19.42 12.24
C ASP A 207 -3.03 -18.43 12.60
N VAL A 208 -3.13 -17.29 11.90
CA VAL A 208 -4.23 -16.31 12.06
C VAL A 208 -5.60 -16.97 11.85
N ASP A 209 -6.53 -16.70 12.76
CA ASP A 209 -7.96 -16.97 12.56
C ASP A 209 -8.78 -15.89 13.28
N VAL A 210 -9.42 -15.00 12.51
CA VAL A 210 -10.27 -13.91 13.03
C VAL A 210 -11.74 -14.11 12.68
N ARG A 211 -12.17 -15.30 12.25
CA ARG A 211 -13.58 -15.56 11.86
C ARG A 211 -14.56 -15.20 12.97
N ALA A 212 -14.23 -15.55 14.21
CA ALA A 212 -15.06 -15.26 15.38
C ALA A 212 -15.19 -13.75 15.69
N LEU A 213 -14.34 -12.91 15.10
CA LEU A 213 -14.32 -11.46 15.32
C LEU A 213 -15.15 -10.70 14.29
N LEU A 214 -15.40 -11.25 13.10
CA LEU A 214 -15.96 -10.51 11.96
C LEU A 214 -17.32 -9.88 12.27
N ALA A 215 -18.22 -10.65 12.88
CA ALA A 215 -19.56 -10.18 13.26
C ALA A 215 -19.58 -9.09 14.36
N GLN A 216 -18.44 -8.85 15.01
CA GLN A 216 -18.30 -7.84 16.07
C GLN A 216 -17.88 -6.47 15.54
N VAL A 217 -17.39 -6.39 14.30
CA VAL A 217 -17.01 -5.11 13.67
C VAL A 217 -18.25 -4.21 13.55
N ARG A 218 -18.12 -2.95 13.98
CA ARG A 218 -19.19 -1.94 13.96
C ARG A 218 -18.89 -0.72 13.10
N VAL A 219 -17.65 -0.58 12.64
CA VAL A 219 -17.22 0.56 11.83
C VAL A 219 -17.51 0.34 10.35
N PRO A 220 -17.78 1.40 9.56
CA PRO A 220 -17.91 1.29 8.11
C PRO A 220 -16.71 0.56 7.52
N THR A 221 -16.96 -0.49 6.74
CA THR A 221 -15.89 -1.35 6.21
C THR A 221 -15.93 -1.47 4.69
N LEU A 222 -14.78 -1.28 4.05
CA LEU A 222 -14.55 -1.53 2.63
C LEU A 222 -13.52 -2.66 2.47
N VAL A 223 -13.88 -3.71 1.75
CA VAL A 223 -13.00 -4.83 1.42
C VAL A 223 -12.70 -4.79 -0.09
N LEU A 224 -11.42 -4.66 -0.45
CA LEU A 224 -10.96 -4.71 -1.84
C LEU A 224 -10.04 -5.91 -2.04
N HIS A 225 -10.22 -6.66 -3.14
CA HIS A 225 -9.44 -7.88 -3.33
C HIS A 225 -9.15 -8.16 -4.81
N ALA A 226 -7.89 -8.49 -5.12
CA ALA A 226 -7.49 -8.94 -6.45
C ALA A 226 -8.07 -10.32 -6.75
N THR A 227 -8.78 -10.47 -7.87
CA THR A 227 -9.56 -11.70 -8.17
C THR A 227 -8.67 -12.91 -8.43
N ARG A 228 -7.42 -12.71 -8.84
CA ARG A 228 -6.43 -13.75 -9.12
C ARG A 228 -5.24 -13.73 -8.15
N ASP A 229 -5.43 -13.18 -6.96
CA ASP A 229 -4.41 -13.13 -5.90
C ASP A 229 -3.93 -14.54 -5.51
N GLN A 230 -2.62 -14.78 -5.64
CA GLN A 230 -1.99 -16.06 -5.35
C GLN A 230 -1.49 -16.19 -3.90
N ILE A 231 -1.51 -15.11 -3.12
CA ILE A 231 -1.09 -15.09 -1.71
C ILE A 231 -2.31 -15.32 -0.81
N ALA A 232 -3.31 -14.46 -0.96
CA ALA A 232 -4.59 -14.53 -0.26
C ALA A 232 -5.70 -14.78 -1.28
N PRO A 233 -6.26 -16.01 -1.35
CA PRO A 233 -7.33 -16.33 -2.29
C PRO A 233 -8.52 -15.37 -2.14
N VAL A 234 -9.14 -14.96 -3.24
CA VAL A 234 -10.29 -14.04 -3.25
C VAL A 234 -11.46 -14.52 -2.38
N SER A 235 -11.59 -15.82 -2.13
CA SER A 235 -12.58 -16.37 -1.21
C SER A 235 -12.43 -15.82 0.22
N GLN A 236 -11.22 -15.45 0.63
CA GLN A 236 -10.97 -14.81 1.93
C GLN A 236 -11.48 -13.37 1.98
N GLY A 237 -11.27 -12.58 0.92
CA GLY A 237 -11.86 -11.25 0.82
C GLY A 237 -13.39 -11.29 0.78
N ARG A 238 -13.96 -12.27 0.08
CA ARG A 238 -15.42 -12.50 0.09
C ARG A 238 -15.94 -12.89 1.46
N LEU A 239 -15.22 -13.76 2.19
CA LEU A 239 -15.57 -14.15 3.56
C LEU A 239 -15.57 -12.92 4.49
N LEU A 240 -14.53 -12.08 4.41
CA LEU A 240 -14.48 -10.83 5.18
C LEU A 240 -15.70 -9.93 4.91
N ALA A 241 -16.04 -9.73 3.63
CA ALA A 241 -17.17 -8.87 3.27
C ALA A 241 -18.54 -9.48 3.62
N ALA A 242 -18.67 -10.81 3.60
CA ALA A 242 -19.91 -11.49 3.93
C ALA A 242 -20.21 -11.46 5.44
N GLU A 243 -19.17 -11.60 6.27
CA GLU A 243 -19.32 -11.77 7.73
C GLU A 243 -19.17 -10.47 8.52
N ILE A 244 -18.59 -9.41 7.92
CA ILE A 244 -18.54 -8.08 8.53
C ILE A 244 -19.84 -7.33 8.22
N PRO A 245 -20.63 -6.92 9.25
CA PRO A 245 -21.89 -6.23 9.05
C PRO A 245 -21.72 -4.93 8.25
N GLY A 246 -22.47 -4.80 7.14
CA GLY A 246 -22.46 -3.60 6.31
C GLY A 246 -21.20 -3.39 5.48
N ALA A 247 -20.31 -4.39 5.37
CA ALA A 247 -19.13 -4.28 4.54
C ALA A 247 -19.46 -4.17 3.05
N GLN A 248 -18.69 -3.35 2.34
CA GLN A 248 -18.72 -3.26 0.88
C GLN A 248 -17.59 -4.10 0.29
N PHE A 249 -17.84 -4.81 -0.81
CA PHE A 249 -16.82 -5.60 -1.50
C PHE A 249 -16.53 -5.04 -2.89
N VAL A 250 -15.25 -4.83 -3.20
CA VAL A 250 -14.77 -4.41 -4.52
C VAL A 250 -13.81 -5.46 -5.07
N ALA A 251 -14.23 -6.14 -6.12
CA ALA A 251 -13.37 -7.04 -6.88
C ALA A 251 -12.45 -6.23 -7.80
N LEU A 252 -11.16 -6.53 -7.78
CA LEU A 252 -10.14 -5.88 -8.60
C LEU A 252 -9.60 -6.89 -9.61
N ASP A 253 -9.70 -6.59 -10.90
CA ASP A 253 -9.14 -7.44 -11.96
C ASP A 253 -7.61 -7.30 -11.99
N SER A 254 -6.95 -8.10 -11.16
CA SER A 254 -5.49 -8.17 -11.03
C SER A 254 -5.08 -9.55 -10.54
N CYS A 255 -3.86 -9.95 -10.88
CA CYS A 255 -3.20 -11.12 -10.31
C CYS A 255 -2.11 -10.76 -9.30
N ASN A 256 -1.76 -9.48 -9.17
CA ASN A 256 -0.75 -9.02 -8.23
C ASN A 256 -1.37 -8.86 -6.84
N HIS A 257 -0.66 -9.35 -5.82
CA HIS A 257 -1.05 -9.15 -4.42
C HIS A 257 -0.81 -7.70 -3.96
N VAL A 258 0.07 -6.97 -4.67
CA VAL A 258 0.26 -5.53 -4.54
C VAL A 258 0.02 -4.90 -5.90
N LEU A 259 -1.01 -4.08 -6.03
CA LEU A 259 -1.32 -3.39 -7.30
C LEU A 259 -0.13 -2.54 -7.75
N LEU A 260 0.26 -2.71 -9.01
CA LEU A 260 1.27 -1.91 -9.68
C LEU A 260 0.65 -0.64 -10.29
N ALA A 261 1.45 0.43 -10.37
CA ALA A 261 0.97 1.76 -10.75
C ALA A 261 0.27 1.84 -12.12
N HIS A 262 0.62 0.94 -13.04
CA HIS A 262 0.11 0.95 -14.42
C HIS A 262 -1.16 0.10 -14.61
N GLU A 263 -1.55 -0.69 -13.60
CA GLU A 263 -2.72 -1.55 -13.70
C GLU A 263 -4.02 -0.75 -13.65
N PRO A 264 -5.03 -1.08 -14.47
CA PRO A 264 -6.37 -0.51 -14.33
C PRO A 264 -6.96 -0.70 -12.93
N ALA A 265 -6.69 -1.86 -12.31
CA ALA A 265 -7.09 -2.17 -10.94
C ALA A 265 -6.57 -1.16 -9.92
N TRP A 266 -5.41 -0.54 -10.14
CA TRP A 266 -4.89 0.52 -9.27
C TRP A 266 -5.81 1.75 -9.27
N GLN A 267 -6.29 2.17 -10.44
CA GLN A 267 -7.21 3.32 -10.53
C GLN A 267 -8.55 3.01 -9.86
N HIS A 268 -9.06 1.78 -10.02
CA HIS A 268 -10.29 1.35 -9.38
C HIS A 268 -10.14 1.31 -7.85
N PHE A 269 -9.00 0.83 -7.35
CA PHE A 269 -8.67 0.87 -5.92
C PHE A 269 -8.69 2.31 -5.38
N GLN A 270 -7.99 3.24 -6.06
CA GLN A 270 -7.94 4.64 -5.65
C GLN A 270 -9.34 5.26 -5.59
N GLN A 271 -10.14 5.08 -6.66
CA GLN A 271 -11.50 5.62 -6.73
C GLN A 271 -12.40 5.08 -5.62
N ALA A 272 -12.38 3.76 -5.38
CA ALA A 272 -13.17 3.14 -4.34
C ALA A 272 -12.78 3.64 -2.93
N VAL A 273 -11.48 3.73 -2.63
CA VAL A 273 -11.01 4.23 -1.33
C VAL A 273 -11.40 5.69 -1.12
N LEU A 274 -11.19 6.55 -2.12
CA LEU A 274 -11.52 7.98 -2.00
C LEU A 274 -13.03 8.20 -1.88
N ALA A 275 -13.85 7.53 -2.69
CA ALA A 275 -15.30 7.60 -2.59
C ALA A 275 -15.79 7.13 -1.21
N PHE A 276 -15.29 5.99 -0.73
CA PHE A 276 -15.67 5.41 0.54
C PHE A 276 -15.29 6.30 1.75
N THR A 277 -14.14 6.96 1.68
CA THR A 277 -13.63 7.85 2.74
C THR A 277 -14.05 9.31 2.57
N GLY A 278 -14.90 9.61 1.58
CA GLY A 278 -15.36 10.97 1.27
C GLY A 278 -14.23 11.94 0.87
N GLN A 279 -13.09 11.41 0.40
CA GLN A 279 -11.96 12.24 -0.03
C GLN A 279 -12.09 12.64 -1.51
N PRO A 280 -11.75 13.89 -1.86
CA PRO A 280 -11.85 14.34 -3.24
C PRO A 280 -10.81 13.63 -4.12
N ALA A 281 -11.25 13.14 -5.29
CA ALA A 281 -10.37 12.60 -6.33
C ALA A 281 -9.33 13.62 -6.83
N ALA A 282 -9.65 14.91 -6.76
CA ALA A 282 -8.86 16.01 -7.33
C ALA A 282 -7.68 16.51 -6.47
N ALA A 283 -7.50 16.05 -5.23
CA ALA A 283 -6.46 16.60 -4.33
C ALA A 283 -5.02 16.40 -4.85
N ALA A 284 -4.74 15.32 -5.59
CA ALA A 284 -3.46 15.08 -6.22
C ALA A 284 -3.21 16.02 -7.42
N GLN A 285 -4.24 16.34 -8.21
CA GLN A 285 -4.14 17.24 -9.37
C GLN A 285 -3.90 18.70 -8.95
N LEU A 286 -4.61 19.19 -7.95
CA LEU A 286 -4.45 20.55 -7.42
C LEU A 286 -3.04 20.78 -6.82
N ARG A 287 -2.43 19.75 -6.22
CA ARG A 287 -1.05 19.82 -5.71
C ARG A 287 -0.02 19.89 -6.83
N VAL A 288 -0.14 19.02 -7.84
CA VAL A 288 0.80 19.04 -8.97
C VAL A 288 0.69 20.35 -9.76
N GLU A 289 -0.52 20.85 -10.01
CA GLU A 289 -0.71 22.16 -10.67
C GLU A 289 -0.21 23.34 -9.84
N GLY A 290 -0.23 23.22 -8.50
CA GLY A 290 0.41 24.17 -7.58
C GLY A 290 1.95 24.16 -7.63
N GLU A 291 2.57 23.01 -7.94
CA GLU A 291 4.03 22.84 -8.12
C GLU A 291 4.54 23.21 -9.53
N LEU A 292 3.62 23.44 -10.47
CA LEU A 292 3.95 23.94 -11.79
C LEU A 292 4.24 25.45 -11.72
N THR A 293 5.39 25.82 -12.26
CA THR A 293 5.72 27.23 -12.52
C THR A 293 4.69 27.84 -13.46
N THR A 294 4.56 29.17 -13.46
CA THR A 294 3.66 29.89 -14.39
C THR A 294 3.91 29.49 -15.85
N ARG A 295 5.18 29.27 -16.22
CA ARG A 295 5.57 28.83 -17.56
C ARG A 295 5.16 27.40 -17.88
N GLU A 296 5.29 26.49 -16.93
CA GLU A 296 4.84 25.10 -17.09
C GLU A 296 3.31 25.00 -17.14
N ARG A 297 2.59 25.78 -16.34
CA ARG A 297 1.11 25.88 -16.43
C ARG A 297 0.65 26.37 -17.79
N ARG A 298 1.26 27.43 -18.30
CA ARG A 298 0.92 27.95 -19.63
C ARG A 298 1.27 26.95 -20.74
N ALA A 299 2.42 26.26 -20.65
CA ALA A 299 2.79 25.21 -21.60
C ALA A 299 1.81 24.02 -21.56
N LEU A 300 1.33 23.62 -20.36
CA LEU A 300 0.33 22.58 -20.20
C LEU A 300 -1.00 22.96 -20.84
N GLN A 301 -1.46 24.20 -20.64
CA GLN A 301 -2.69 24.71 -21.22
C GLN A 301 -2.65 24.65 -22.76
N LEU A 302 -1.60 25.20 -23.37
CA LEU A 302 -1.42 25.19 -24.83
C LEU A 302 -1.27 23.76 -25.38
N LEU A 303 -0.65 22.85 -24.60
CA LEU A 303 -0.57 21.43 -24.92
C LEU A 303 -1.96 20.76 -24.92
N ARG A 304 -2.81 21.08 -23.94
CA ARG A 304 -4.21 20.59 -23.84
C ARG A 304 -5.08 21.07 -24.99
N GLU A 305 -4.86 22.30 -25.46
CA GLU A 305 -5.47 22.89 -26.66
C GLU A 305 -4.99 22.22 -27.97
N GLY A 306 -4.10 21.22 -27.89
CA GLY A 306 -3.65 20.44 -29.04
C GLY A 306 -2.49 21.06 -29.81
N MET A 307 -1.85 22.12 -29.28
CA MET A 307 -0.80 22.84 -30.00
C MET A 307 0.51 22.05 -30.09
N SER A 308 1.16 22.08 -31.27
CA SER A 308 2.51 21.52 -31.46
C SER A 308 3.56 22.29 -30.67
N ASN A 309 4.74 21.68 -30.43
CA ASN A 309 5.82 22.35 -29.71
C ASN A 309 6.26 23.66 -30.38
N ALA A 310 6.28 23.71 -31.72
CA ALA A 310 6.58 24.91 -32.47
C ALA A 310 5.55 26.04 -32.25
N ARG A 311 4.25 25.70 -32.16
CA ARG A 311 3.21 26.69 -31.85
C ARG A 311 3.27 27.15 -30.39
N ILE A 312 3.47 26.23 -29.46
CA ILE A 312 3.69 26.56 -28.05
C ILE A 312 4.92 27.48 -27.89
N ALA A 313 5.98 27.25 -28.68
CA ALA A 313 7.19 28.08 -28.68
C ALA A 313 6.88 29.51 -29.14
N GLY A 314 6.08 29.67 -30.21
CA GLY A 314 5.61 30.96 -30.68
C GLY A 314 4.75 31.71 -29.65
N GLU A 315 3.77 31.02 -29.06
CA GLU A 315 2.88 31.59 -28.03
C GLU A 315 3.62 32.00 -26.74
N LEU A 316 4.67 31.27 -26.39
CA LEU A 316 5.47 31.54 -25.19
C LEU A 316 6.67 32.47 -25.45
N GLY A 317 6.95 32.85 -26.70
CA GLY A 317 8.11 33.66 -27.07
C GLY A 317 9.46 33.02 -26.73
N ILE A 318 9.56 31.68 -26.79
CA ILE A 318 10.77 30.91 -26.44
C ILE A 318 11.17 29.94 -27.55
N ALA A 319 12.39 29.41 -27.50
CA ALA A 319 12.83 28.40 -28.45
C ALA A 319 12.06 27.07 -28.26
N GLU A 320 11.80 26.35 -29.35
CA GLU A 320 11.14 25.03 -29.33
C GLU A 320 11.88 23.99 -28.46
N LYS A 321 13.22 24.08 -28.41
CA LYS A 321 14.03 23.26 -27.50
C LYS A 321 13.68 23.52 -26.03
N THR A 322 13.42 24.78 -25.67
CA THR A 322 13.02 25.17 -24.31
C THR A 322 11.62 24.65 -23.99
N VAL A 323 10.69 24.67 -24.95
CA VAL A 323 9.38 24.02 -24.81
C VAL A 323 9.54 22.53 -24.52
N ARG A 324 10.37 21.81 -25.29
CA ARG A 324 10.64 20.38 -25.03
C ARG A 324 11.14 20.14 -23.61
N ASN A 325 12.06 20.97 -23.12
CA ASN A 325 12.57 20.86 -21.75
C ASN A 325 11.47 21.12 -20.70
N HIS A 326 10.62 22.14 -20.92
CA HIS A 326 9.47 22.39 -20.05
C HIS A 326 8.50 21.23 -20.05
N LEU A 327 8.19 20.64 -21.21
CA LEU A 327 7.32 19.49 -21.33
C LEU A 327 7.91 18.23 -20.67
N SER A 328 9.21 17.97 -20.82
CA SER A 328 9.88 16.87 -20.11
C SER A 328 9.83 17.03 -18.60
N ASN A 329 10.07 18.24 -18.09
CA ASN A 329 9.95 18.54 -16.66
C ASN A 329 8.50 18.42 -16.18
N LEU A 330 7.57 18.91 -16.97
CA LEU A 330 6.15 18.82 -16.71
C LEU A 330 5.67 17.37 -16.68
N TYR A 331 6.10 16.51 -17.61
CA TYR A 331 5.74 15.09 -17.61
C TYR A 331 6.25 14.37 -16.37
N ARG A 332 7.48 14.69 -15.95
CA ARG A 332 8.05 14.20 -14.70
C ARG A 332 7.24 14.64 -13.48
N LYS A 333 6.85 15.91 -13.41
CA LYS A 333 6.01 16.45 -12.32
C LYS A 333 4.60 15.85 -12.31
N LEU A 334 4.01 15.65 -13.48
CA LEU A 334 2.70 15.04 -13.66
C LEU A 334 2.72 13.51 -13.52
N GLY A 335 3.88 12.87 -13.46
CA GLY A 335 3.99 11.41 -13.45
C GLY A 335 3.35 10.75 -14.68
N VAL A 336 3.47 11.38 -15.85
CA VAL A 336 2.98 10.88 -17.15
C VAL A 336 4.16 10.60 -18.06
N ARG A 337 4.02 9.61 -18.96
CA ARG A 337 5.10 9.15 -19.84
C ARG A 337 4.98 9.69 -21.25
N SER A 338 3.82 10.24 -21.61
CA SER A 338 3.54 10.66 -22.97
C SER A 338 2.73 11.96 -23.02
N ARG A 339 2.83 12.64 -24.16
CA ARG A 339 2.00 13.80 -24.49
C ARG A 339 0.51 13.46 -24.44
N ALA A 340 0.13 12.29 -24.95
CA ALA A 340 -1.27 11.85 -24.97
C ALA A 340 -1.82 11.71 -23.55
N GLU A 341 -1.06 11.09 -22.64
CA GLU A 341 -1.44 11.00 -21.21
C GLU A 341 -1.55 12.38 -20.55
N ALA A 342 -0.63 13.29 -20.84
CA ALA A 342 -0.66 14.65 -20.32
C ALA A 342 -1.93 15.43 -20.77
N ILE A 343 -2.40 15.20 -22.00
CA ILE A 343 -3.62 15.80 -22.55
C ILE A 343 -4.87 15.15 -21.93
N VAL A 344 -4.92 13.82 -21.85
CA VAL A 344 -6.09 13.07 -21.36
C VAL A 344 -6.38 13.37 -19.89
N ARG A 345 -5.35 13.52 -19.04
CA ARG A 345 -5.54 13.89 -17.63
C ARG A 345 -6.21 15.26 -17.44
N GLY A 346 -6.16 16.15 -18.42
CA GLY A 346 -6.78 17.49 -18.35
C GLY A 346 -8.25 17.54 -18.80
N ARG A 347 -8.67 16.68 -19.73
CA ARG A 347 -10.03 16.76 -20.32
C ARG A 347 -11.15 16.26 -19.40
N ARG A 348 -10.83 15.55 -18.32
CA ARG A 348 -11.80 15.12 -17.30
C ARG A 348 -12.24 16.24 -16.33
N GLN A 349 -11.79 17.48 -16.51
CA GLN A 349 -12.12 18.63 -15.64
C GLN A 349 -12.96 19.73 -16.33
N GLU A 350 -13.25 19.63 -17.63
CA GLU A 350 -14.12 20.61 -18.33
C GLU A 350 -15.53 20.07 -18.59
N ALA A 351 -15.83 18.85 -18.13
CA ALA A 351 -17.11 18.17 -18.34
C ALA A 351 -17.92 17.95 -17.06
N ASP A 352 -17.43 18.44 -15.92
CA ASP A 352 -18.15 18.61 -14.64
C ASP A 352 -17.98 20.08 -14.22
#